data_AF-A0A7W2TNY7-F1
#
_entry.id   AF-A0A7W2TNY7-F1
#
_cell.length_a   1.000
_cell.length_b   1.000
_cell.length_c   1.000
_cell.angle_alpha   90.00
_cell.angle_beta   90.00
_cell.angle_gamma   90.00
#
_symmetry.space_group_name_H-M   'P 1'
#
loop_
_entity.id
_entity.type
_entity.pdbx_description
1 polymer ?
#
loop_
_entity_poly.entity_id
_entity_poly.type
_entity_poly.pdbx_seq_one_letter_code
_entity_poly.pdbx_strand_id
1 'polypeptide(L)'
;MSLTDHIARSNRLNNSGGCYPNALAHATTLAIMLKKLAKVDAKTRPAMTAVAMFMWLTQDWKQISMPKDIPDFVKISGATPCQENTFRTYFDGTLSWAEYARPCKYKKHIMYLWQPMPTYLNTFFQKFISVQSYDTPFLSPTGKVHLFELMKSTWKTPSTLTKHPRMHKDTFQHYFINCARADNTLGAIVRLQLIEPDKAHHTSAMYYQQLNSDRIRYKLFDAHNRYLSRLIDEARNAQLFAYFELFLKGVSINLIKASIKKAGYLSQPGEISQFELDTAQNGINKKRIPATLIGSLRSLEDNHVSQFFHELHTLVESAHQSTFVKAGSKNTQNVNKSALRDYYNYATYRIALLFIALTGARPTHSISILSVYYSDSDITFIKDKGRLRQLLLCDYLQQEINQYLLLQSVVRSQLNIHKELDELWYKCDEQNTPTPLTSRELRLFMAKVWPGIVPYQLRHFFCHCANSHTFSEKLFDQDIDRLMGHENLGERLGSDMLFPARFDAMKSYLNSLPERLGLKALTYV
;
A
#
# COMPACT_ATOMS: atom_id res chain seq x y z
N MET A 1 13.19 -32.92 10.37
CA MET A 1 12.22 -31.83 10.09
C MET A 1 10.89 -32.48 9.75
N SER A 2 9.79 -32.05 10.37
CA SER A 2 8.46 -32.61 10.09
C SER A 2 7.89 -32.09 8.76
N LEU A 3 6.94 -32.81 8.17
CA LEU A 3 6.22 -32.40 6.94
C LEU A 3 5.56 -31.02 7.11
N THR A 4 5.03 -30.75 8.29
CA THR A 4 4.46 -29.46 8.71
C THR A 4 5.49 -28.33 8.72
N ASP A 5 6.72 -28.58 9.19
CA ASP A 5 7.80 -27.58 9.15
C ASP A 5 8.24 -27.29 7.72
N HIS A 6 8.25 -28.30 6.86
CA HIS A 6 8.56 -28.14 5.45
C HIS A 6 7.49 -27.31 4.72
N ILE A 7 6.21 -27.58 4.98
CA ILE A 7 5.09 -26.81 4.43
C ILE A 7 5.12 -25.37 4.95
N ALA A 8 5.35 -25.17 6.25
CA ALA A 8 5.45 -23.83 6.85
C ALA A 8 6.63 -23.03 6.28
N ARG A 9 7.80 -23.66 6.09
CA ARG A 9 8.97 -23.04 5.47
C ARG A 9 8.71 -22.70 3.99
N SER A 10 8.10 -23.61 3.24
CA SER A 10 7.71 -23.38 1.85
C SER A 10 6.71 -22.23 1.73
N ASN A 11 5.75 -22.13 2.64
CA ASN A 11 4.79 -21.02 2.69
C ASN A 11 5.48 -19.70 3.03
N ARG A 12 6.39 -19.68 4.01
CA ARG A 12 7.18 -18.48 4.36
C ARG A 12 8.02 -17.97 3.19
N LEU A 13 8.60 -18.87 2.39
CA LEU A 13 9.36 -18.49 1.18
C LEU A 13 8.49 -17.86 0.09
N ASN A 14 7.18 -18.14 0.11
CA ASN A 14 6.19 -17.59 -0.83
C ASN A 14 5.45 -16.35 -0.27
N ASN A 15 5.87 -15.83 0.89
CA ASN A 15 5.31 -14.62 1.48
C ASN A 15 5.92 -13.34 0.89
N SER A 16 5.28 -12.20 1.19
CA SER A 16 5.88 -10.87 0.98
C SER A 16 7.24 -10.79 1.68
N GLY A 17 8.30 -10.40 0.96
CA GLY A 17 9.68 -10.45 1.42
C GLY A 17 10.36 -11.81 1.23
N GLY A 18 9.70 -12.76 0.57
CA GLY A 18 10.22 -14.08 0.21
C GLY A 18 11.22 -14.04 -0.96
N CYS A 19 11.59 -15.21 -1.46
CA CYS A 19 12.54 -15.30 -2.56
C CYS A 19 11.85 -15.01 -3.89
N TYR A 20 12.37 -14.05 -4.64
CA TYR A 20 11.89 -13.80 -5.98
C TYR A 20 12.13 -15.01 -6.90
N PRO A 21 11.31 -15.19 -7.96
CA PRO A 21 11.56 -16.22 -8.97
C PRO A 21 12.95 -16.10 -9.60
N ASN A 22 13.53 -17.26 -9.96
CA ASN A 22 14.82 -17.33 -10.67
C ASN A 22 14.71 -16.63 -12.02
N ALA A 23 15.35 -15.47 -12.14
CA ALA A 23 15.23 -14.60 -13.30
C ALA A 23 15.88 -15.20 -14.56
N LEU A 24 17.04 -15.84 -14.45
CA LEU A 24 17.71 -16.50 -15.59
C LEU A 24 16.86 -17.64 -16.19
N ALA A 25 16.21 -18.43 -15.34
CA ALA A 25 15.35 -19.52 -15.80
C ALA A 25 14.11 -19.01 -16.54
N HIS A 26 13.56 -17.87 -16.11
CA HIS A 26 12.47 -17.18 -16.81
C HIS A 26 12.94 -16.49 -18.10
N ALA A 27 14.12 -15.87 -18.10
CA ALA A 27 14.74 -15.29 -19.29
C ALA A 27 14.96 -16.34 -20.38
N THR A 28 15.44 -17.52 -19.99
CA THR A 28 15.64 -18.66 -20.90
C THR A 28 14.30 -19.15 -21.47
N THR A 29 13.26 -19.29 -20.64
CA THR A 29 11.93 -19.67 -21.14
C THR A 29 11.32 -18.59 -22.05
N LEU A 30 11.54 -17.30 -21.77
CA LEU A 30 11.15 -16.21 -22.67
C LEU A 30 11.89 -16.29 -24.02
N ALA A 31 13.20 -16.54 -24.01
CA ALA A 31 13.99 -16.74 -25.22
C ALA A 31 13.44 -17.91 -26.07
N ILE A 32 12.97 -19.00 -25.44
CA ILE A 32 12.33 -20.12 -26.14
C ILE A 32 11.02 -19.68 -26.81
N MET A 33 10.18 -18.92 -26.09
CA MET A 33 8.92 -18.37 -26.63
C MET A 33 9.19 -17.45 -27.83
N LEU A 34 10.12 -16.50 -27.68
CA LEU A 34 10.49 -15.58 -28.75
C LEU A 34 11.09 -16.29 -29.96
N LYS A 35 11.94 -17.31 -29.76
CA LYS A 35 12.47 -18.14 -30.86
C LYS A 35 11.36 -18.88 -31.62
N LYS A 36 10.29 -19.31 -30.94
CA LYS A 36 9.13 -19.93 -31.60
C LYS A 36 8.33 -18.92 -32.40
N LEU A 37 8.05 -17.75 -31.82
CA LEU A 37 7.36 -16.65 -32.50
C LEU A 37 8.14 -16.15 -33.72
N ALA A 38 9.48 -16.12 -33.65
CA ALA A 38 10.32 -15.74 -34.78
C ALA A 38 10.21 -16.67 -36.01
N LYS A 39 9.65 -17.88 -35.85
CA LYS A 39 9.41 -18.83 -36.96
C LYS A 39 8.03 -18.65 -37.61
N VAL A 40 7.14 -17.86 -37.02
CA VAL A 40 5.82 -17.56 -37.58
C VAL A 40 5.99 -16.76 -38.89
N ASP A 41 5.04 -16.91 -39.81
CA ASP A 41 4.99 -16.12 -41.05
C ASP A 41 5.19 -14.61 -40.80
N ALA A 42 6.02 -13.97 -41.62
CA ALA A 42 6.43 -12.57 -41.41
C ALA A 42 5.25 -11.57 -41.39
N LYS A 43 4.15 -11.87 -42.07
CA LYS A 43 2.95 -11.03 -42.12
C LYS A 43 2.18 -11.02 -40.79
N THR A 44 2.09 -12.17 -40.11
CA THR A 44 1.31 -12.34 -38.88
C THR A 44 2.17 -12.29 -37.61
N ARG A 45 3.48 -12.54 -37.74
CA ARG A 45 4.46 -12.58 -36.64
C ARG A 45 4.42 -11.35 -35.72
N PRO A 46 4.38 -10.09 -36.20
CA PRO A 46 4.37 -8.94 -35.30
C PRO A 46 3.17 -8.93 -34.36
N ALA A 47 1.98 -9.19 -34.90
CA ALA A 47 0.74 -9.23 -34.12
C ALA A 47 0.70 -10.41 -33.14
N MET A 48 1.10 -11.61 -33.58
CA MET A 48 1.20 -12.76 -32.69
C MET A 48 2.21 -12.55 -31.56
N THR A 49 3.32 -11.88 -31.85
CA THR A 49 4.33 -11.53 -30.84
C THR A 49 3.79 -10.52 -29.83
N ALA A 50 3.12 -9.46 -30.31
CA ALA A 50 2.50 -8.44 -29.46
C ALA A 50 1.46 -9.05 -28.52
N VAL A 51 0.54 -9.85 -29.04
CA VAL A 51 -0.50 -10.51 -28.22
C VAL A 51 0.13 -11.52 -27.25
N ALA A 52 1.08 -12.35 -27.70
CA ALA A 52 1.74 -13.32 -26.82
C ALA A 52 2.45 -12.65 -25.63
N MET A 53 3.21 -11.59 -25.91
CA MET A 53 3.93 -10.84 -24.89
C MET A 53 2.98 -10.07 -23.96
N PHE A 54 1.91 -9.48 -24.50
CA PHE A 54 0.93 -8.76 -23.70
C PHE A 54 0.21 -9.69 -22.72
N MET A 55 -0.28 -10.83 -23.22
CA MET A 55 -0.95 -11.84 -22.38
C MET A 55 0.00 -12.50 -21.38
N TRP A 56 1.32 -12.52 -21.66
CA TRP A 56 2.32 -12.92 -20.66
C TRP A 56 2.52 -11.85 -19.58
N LEU A 57 2.56 -10.57 -19.95
CA LEU A 57 2.64 -9.45 -19.01
C LEU A 57 1.42 -9.38 -18.08
N THR A 58 0.21 -9.55 -18.64
CA THR A 58 -1.05 -9.52 -17.88
C THR A 58 -1.39 -10.85 -17.22
N GLN A 59 -0.72 -11.93 -17.64
CA GLN A 59 -0.86 -13.31 -17.13
C GLN A 59 -2.22 -13.95 -17.41
N ASP A 60 -2.88 -13.52 -18.49
CA ASP A 60 -4.23 -13.97 -18.85
C ASP A 60 -4.26 -15.34 -19.55
N TRP A 61 -3.09 -15.90 -19.90
CA TRP A 61 -2.98 -17.21 -20.57
C TRP A 61 -3.69 -18.36 -19.84
N LYS A 62 -3.83 -18.27 -18.51
CA LYS A 62 -4.54 -19.27 -17.71
C LYS A 62 -6.04 -19.33 -18.01
N GLN A 63 -6.62 -18.22 -18.44
CA GLN A 63 -8.06 -18.10 -18.70
C GLN A 63 -8.45 -18.57 -20.11
N ILE A 64 -7.46 -18.87 -20.95
CA ILE A 64 -7.66 -19.23 -22.37
C ILE A 64 -7.77 -20.75 -22.51
N SER A 65 -8.96 -21.23 -22.82
CA SER A 65 -9.27 -22.65 -23.02
C SER A 65 -9.36 -23.02 -24.49
N MET A 66 -9.71 -22.07 -25.36
CA MET A 66 -9.83 -22.24 -26.81
C MET A 66 -9.45 -20.96 -27.57
N PRO A 67 -9.19 -21.01 -28.90
CA PRO A 67 -8.70 -19.84 -29.66
C PRO A 67 -9.58 -18.59 -29.56
N LYS A 68 -10.90 -18.74 -29.50
CA LYS A 68 -11.84 -17.61 -29.41
C LYS A 68 -11.77 -16.86 -28.07
N ASP A 69 -11.20 -17.49 -27.04
CA ASP A 69 -11.04 -16.86 -25.72
C ASP A 69 -9.93 -15.81 -25.72
N ILE A 70 -9.03 -15.82 -26.72
CA ILE A 70 -8.03 -14.76 -26.90
C ILE A 70 -8.78 -13.45 -27.20
N PRO A 71 -8.65 -12.41 -26.36
CA PRO A 71 -9.40 -11.17 -26.56
C PRO A 71 -9.09 -10.47 -27.87
N ASP A 72 -10.07 -9.73 -28.40
CA ASP A 72 -9.86 -8.81 -29.52
C ASP A 72 -9.19 -7.53 -29.04
N PHE A 73 -7.86 -7.56 -29.03
CA PHE A 73 -7.07 -6.38 -28.74
C PHE A 73 -7.12 -5.39 -29.91
N VAL A 74 -7.52 -4.15 -29.64
CA VAL A 74 -7.68 -3.11 -30.65
C VAL A 74 -6.98 -1.82 -30.23
N LYS A 75 -6.57 -1.01 -31.21
CA LYS A 75 -6.13 0.37 -30.98
C LYS A 75 -7.34 1.29 -31.07
N ILE A 76 -7.47 2.22 -30.13
CA ILE A 76 -8.52 3.25 -30.16
C ILE A 76 -7.93 4.66 -30.17
N SER A 77 -8.76 5.64 -30.50
CA SER A 77 -8.40 7.06 -30.43
C SER A 77 -8.13 7.49 -28.99
N GLY A 78 -7.23 8.46 -28.80
CA GLY A 78 -7.01 9.08 -27.50
C GLY A 78 -8.19 9.92 -26.98
N ALA A 79 -9.18 10.19 -27.82
CA ALA A 79 -10.44 10.86 -27.47
C ALA A 79 -11.54 9.87 -27.04
N THR A 80 -11.31 8.57 -27.19
CA THR A 80 -12.26 7.53 -26.76
C THR A 80 -11.98 7.15 -25.31
N PRO A 81 -13.01 7.00 -24.46
CA PRO A 81 -12.84 6.54 -23.09
C PRO A 81 -12.10 5.19 -23.00
N CYS A 82 -11.34 5.01 -21.92
CA CYS A 82 -10.62 3.75 -21.68
C CYS A 82 -11.63 2.59 -21.53
N GLN A 83 -11.46 1.54 -22.34
CA GLN A 83 -12.34 0.37 -22.33
C GLN A 83 -11.53 -0.93 -22.42
N GLU A 84 -12.12 -2.05 -22.02
CA GLU A 84 -11.45 -3.35 -21.97
C GLU A 84 -10.75 -3.72 -23.28
N ASN A 85 -9.59 -4.39 -23.20
CA ASN A 85 -8.84 -4.90 -24.35
C ASN A 85 -8.37 -3.83 -25.35
N THR A 86 -8.31 -2.57 -24.96
CA THR A 86 -7.87 -1.48 -25.84
C THR A 86 -6.47 -0.98 -25.56
N PHE A 87 -5.87 -0.42 -26.61
CA PHE A 87 -4.57 0.22 -26.61
C PHE A 87 -4.67 1.60 -27.22
N ARG A 88 -3.75 2.48 -26.84
CA ARG A 88 -3.57 3.78 -27.50
C ARG A 88 -2.10 4.17 -27.58
N THR A 89 -1.84 5.14 -28.45
CA THR A 89 -0.57 5.88 -28.44
C THR A 89 -0.80 7.20 -27.70
N TYR A 90 -0.10 7.41 -26.59
CA TYR A 90 -0.09 8.68 -25.88
C TYR A 90 1.21 9.44 -26.19
N PHE A 91 1.10 10.67 -26.68
CA PHE A 91 2.24 11.56 -26.91
C PHE A 91 2.29 12.58 -25.78
N ASP A 92 3.40 12.67 -25.04
CA ASP A 92 3.50 13.61 -23.91
C ASP A 92 3.98 15.01 -24.30
N GLY A 93 4.34 15.22 -25.57
CA GLY A 93 4.99 16.45 -26.08
C GLY A 93 6.44 16.21 -26.50
N THR A 94 7.05 15.12 -26.02
CA THR A 94 8.43 14.74 -26.31
C THR A 94 8.53 13.35 -26.93
N LEU A 95 7.81 12.37 -26.38
CA LEU A 95 7.87 10.97 -26.78
C LEU A 95 6.46 10.37 -26.83
N SER A 96 6.24 9.51 -27.81
CA SER A 96 5.05 8.66 -27.87
C SER A 96 5.27 7.39 -27.03
N TRP A 97 4.23 6.98 -26.32
CA TRP A 97 4.24 5.80 -25.46
C TRP A 97 3.00 4.95 -25.73
N ALA A 98 3.15 3.63 -25.73
CA ALA A 98 2.01 2.72 -25.80
C ALA A 98 1.36 2.60 -24.41
N GLU A 99 0.06 2.86 -24.35
CA GLU A 99 -0.74 2.61 -23.16
C GLU A 99 -1.78 1.54 -23.46
N TYR A 100 -2.12 0.74 -22.45
CA TYR A 100 -3.12 -0.32 -22.54
C TYR A 100 -4.16 -0.16 -21.45
N ALA A 101 -5.39 -0.56 -21.75
CA ALA A 101 -6.46 -0.58 -20.78
C ALA A 101 -6.20 -1.66 -19.74
N ARG A 102 -6.23 -1.27 -18.47
CA ARG A 102 -6.07 -2.19 -17.35
C ARG A 102 -7.30 -2.15 -16.45
N PRO A 103 -7.88 -3.31 -16.08
CA PRO A 103 -8.94 -3.34 -15.08
C PRO A 103 -8.37 -2.96 -13.70
N CYS A 104 -9.06 -2.04 -13.04
CA CYS A 104 -8.85 -1.74 -11.63
C CYS A 104 -10.09 -2.19 -10.86
N LYS A 105 -9.91 -3.21 -10.02
CA LYS A 105 -10.97 -3.81 -9.22
C LYS A 105 -11.19 -2.96 -7.97
N TYR A 106 -12.41 -2.45 -7.78
CA TYR A 106 -12.79 -1.75 -6.56
C TYR A 106 -14.23 -2.08 -6.16
N LYS A 107 -14.41 -2.67 -4.98
CA LYS A 107 -15.69 -3.22 -4.50
C LYS A 107 -16.24 -4.21 -5.55
N LYS A 108 -17.50 -4.05 -5.98
CA LYS A 108 -18.15 -4.86 -7.01
C LYS A 108 -18.04 -4.26 -8.43
N HIS A 109 -17.20 -3.24 -8.61
CA HIS A 109 -17.05 -2.54 -9.88
C HIS A 109 -15.65 -2.71 -10.45
N ILE A 110 -15.56 -2.72 -11.78
CA ILE A 110 -14.31 -2.70 -12.53
C ILE A 110 -14.28 -1.38 -13.29
N MET A 111 -13.22 -0.61 -13.08
CA MET A 111 -12.94 0.60 -13.87
C MET A 111 -11.72 0.35 -14.74
N TYR A 112 -11.74 0.77 -16.00
CA TYR A 112 -10.60 0.65 -16.90
C TYR A 112 -9.75 1.90 -16.87
N LEU A 113 -8.45 1.73 -16.64
CA LEU A 113 -7.47 2.80 -16.53
C LEU A 113 -6.37 2.63 -17.58
N TRP A 114 -5.91 3.73 -18.17
CA TRP A 114 -4.77 3.70 -19.09
C TRP A 114 -3.48 3.39 -18.34
N GLN A 115 -2.90 2.22 -18.55
CA GLN A 115 -1.62 1.84 -17.96
C GLN A 115 -0.50 1.97 -19.01
N PRO A 116 0.60 2.69 -18.72
CA PRO A 116 1.75 2.72 -19.62
C PRO A 116 2.41 1.33 -19.74
N MET A 117 2.77 0.97 -20.97
CA MET A 117 3.54 -0.24 -21.26
C MET A 117 4.91 -0.16 -20.56
N PRO A 118 5.40 -1.22 -19.89
CA PRO A 118 6.73 -1.19 -19.28
C PRO A 118 7.84 -0.84 -20.27
N THR A 119 8.88 -0.16 -19.77
CA THR A 119 9.91 0.51 -20.54
C THR A 119 10.57 -0.39 -21.59
N TYR A 120 11.02 -1.58 -21.20
CA TYR A 120 11.62 -2.55 -22.13
C TYR A 120 10.67 -2.98 -23.26
N LEU A 121 9.40 -3.23 -22.92
CA LEU A 121 8.41 -3.70 -23.88
C LEU A 121 7.93 -2.55 -24.79
N ASN A 122 7.88 -1.33 -24.28
CA ASN A 122 7.39 -0.16 -25.01
C ASN A 122 8.17 0.10 -26.31
N THR A 123 9.47 -0.24 -26.35
CA THR A 123 10.29 -0.11 -27.57
C THR A 123 9.68 -0.83 -28.76
N PHE A 124 9.08 -2.00 -28.54
CA PHE A 124 8.36 -2.79 -29.52
C PHE A 124 6.89 -2.38 -29.63
N PHE A 125 6.19 -2.30 -28.50
CA PHE A 125 4.75 -2.03 -28.51
C PHE A 125 4.41 -0.67 -29.10
N GLN A 126 5.18 0.39 -28.81
CA GLN A 126 4.90 1.71 -29.39
C GLN A 126 4.93 1.66 -30.92
N LYS A 127 5.96 1.05 -31.52
CA LYS A 127 6.07 0.94 -32.98
C LYS A 127 5.03 0.01 -33.59
N PHE A 128 4.69 -1.07 -32.88
CA PHE A 128 3.65 -1.99 -33.32
C PHE A 128 2.27 -1.30 -33.33
N ILE A 129 1.90 -0.64 -32.23
CA ILE A 129 0.59 0.01 -32.04
C ILE A 129 0.45 1.24 -32.94
N SER A 130 1.51 2.01 -33.15
CA SER A 130 1.44 3.24 -33.96
C SER A 130 0.94 3.00 -35.38
N VAL A 131 1.27 1.85 -35.98
CA VAL A 131 0.90 1.51 -37.36
C VAL A 131 -0.41 0.72 -37.49
N GLN A 132 -1.05 0.34 -36.38
CA GLN A 132 -2.36 -0.33 -36.44
C GLN A 132 -3.46 0.67 -36.77
N SER A 133 -4.45 0.19 -37.54
CA SER A 133 -5.72 0.88 -37.75
C SER A 133 -6.53 0.91 -36.45
N TYR A 134 -7.38 1.93 -36.32
CA TYR A 134 -8.32 2.00 -35.21
C TYR A 134 -9.37 0.90 -35.30
N ASP A 135 -9.82 0.42 -34.15
CA ASP A 135 -10.95 -0.52 -33.97
C ASP A 135 -10.81 -1.84 -34.74
N THR A 136 -9.60 -2.16 -35.19
CA THR A 136 -9.28 -3.40 -35.91
C THR A 136 -8.55 -4.36 -34.97
N PRO A 137 -9.04 -5.60 -34.79
CA PRO A 137 -8.35 -6.61 -33.97
C PRO A 137 -6.93 -6.87 -34.47
N PHE A 138 -5.97 -6.92 -33.54
CA PHE A 138 -4.58 -7.21 -33.87
C PHE A 138 -4.40 -8.59 -34.51
N LEU A 139 -5.23 -9.56 -34.12
CA LEU A 139 -5.23 -10.91 -34.68
C LEU A 139 -6.50 -11.19 -35.46
N SER A 140 -6.34 -11.80 -36.64
CA SER A 140 -7.44 -12.46 -37.32
C SER A 140 -7.87 -13.73 -36.56
N PRO A 141 -9.06 -14.30 -36.85
CA PRO A 141 -9.48 -15.58 -36.29
C PRO A 141 -8.46 -16.70 -36.52
N THR A 142 -7.88 -16.78 -37.73
CA THR A 142 -6.77 -17.71 -38.05
C THR A 142 -5.51 -17.43 -37.24
N GLY A 143 -5.19 -16.16 -37.01
CA GLY A 143 -4.08 -15.75 -36.13
C GLY A 143 -4.28 -16.19 -34.68
N LYS A 144 -5.52 -16.11 -34.16
CA LYS A 144 -5.87 -16.61 -32.82
C LYS A 144 -5.68 -18.13 -32.72
N VAL A 145 -6.13 -18.89 -33.72
CA VAL A 145 -5.93 -20.36 -33.77
C VAL A 145 -4.44 -20.70 -33.72
N HIS A 146 -3.65 -20.09 -34.62
CA HIS A 146 -2.22 -20.38 -34.68
C HIS A 146 -1.48 -19.98 -33.40
N LEU A 147 -1.82 -18.82 -32.80
CA LEU A 147 -1.22 -18.41 -31.53
C LEU A 147 -1.61 -19.36 -30.40
N PHE A 148 -2.88 -19.75 -30.31
CA PHE A 148 -3.36 -20.69 -29.32
C PHE A 148 -2.62 -22.03 -29.41
N GLU A 149 -2.50 -22.61 -30.61
CA GLU A 149 -1.77 -23.86 -30.84
C GLU A 149 -0.29 -23.74 -30.44
N LEU A 150 0.38 -22.65 -30.84
CA LEU A 150 1.77 -22.39 -30.48
C LEU A 150 1.94 -22.32 -28.95
N MET A 151 1.05 -21.61 -28.27
CA MET A 151 1.12 -21.39 -26.82
C MET A 151 0.70 -22.61 -26.01
N LYS A 152 -0.22 -23.46 -26.49
CA LYS A 152 -0.60 -24.72 -25.84
C LYS A 152 0.38 -25.86 -26.13
N SER A 153 1.07 -25.85 -27.27
CA SER A 153 2.06 -26.86 -27.62
C SER A 153 3.19 -27.01 -26.58
N THR A 154 3.81 -28.19 -26.57
CA THR A 154 5.00 -28.46 -25.74
C THR A 154 6.21 -27.72 -26.30
N TRP A 155 6.94 -27.02 -25.44
CA TRP A 155 8.12 -26.27 -25.84
C TRP A 155 9.40 -27.05 -25.54
N LYS A 156 9.98 -27.67 -26.57
CA LYS A 156 11.33 -28.28 -26.49
C LYS A 156 12.40 -27.19 -26.35
N THR A 157 13.40 -27.45 -25.49
CA THR A 157 14.56 -26.55 -25.35
C THR A 157 15.44 -26.68 -26.60
N PRO A 158 15.78 -25.59 -27.30
CA PRO A 158 16.79 -25.62 -28.34
C PRO A 158 18.16 -26.05 -27.78
N SER A 159 18.95 -26.81 -28.55
CA SER A 159 20.31 -27.26 -28.16
C SER A 159 21.21 -26.12 -27.69
N THR A 160 21.07 -24.94 -28.31
CA THR A 160 21.82 -23.74 -27.97
C THR A 160 21.44 -23.10 -26.62
N LEU A 161 20.34 -23.52 -26.00
CA LEU A 161 19.84 -23.03 -24.71
C LEU A 161 19.87 -24.09 -23.61
N THR A 162 20.30 -25.33 -23.89
CA THR A 162 20.29 -26.43 -22.89
C THR A 162 21.24 -26.19 -21.72
N LYS A 163 22.28 -25.37 -21.91
CA LYS A 163 23.23 -24.97 -20.87
C LYS A 163 22.64 -24.01 -19.81
N HIS A 164 21.49 -23.40 -20.08
CA HIS A 164 20.84 -22.47 -19.16
C HIS A 164 19.65 -23.14 -18.46
N PRO A 165 19.41 -22.83 -17.17
CA PRO A 165 18.22 -23.33 -16.49
C PRO A 165 16.96 -22.83 -17.20
N ARG A 166 15.87 -23.60 -17.15
CA ARG A 166 14.56 -23.18 -17.63
C ARG A 166 13.47 -23.54 -16.64
N MET A 167 12.38 -22.79 -16.67
CA MET A 167 11.18 -23.12 -15.91
C MET A 167 10.13 -23.84 -16.76
N HIS A 168 9.20 -24.52 -16.09
CA HIS A 168 7.97 -25.00 -16.72
C HIS A 168 7.17 -23.83 -17.31
N LYS A 169 6.44 -24.08 -18.40
CA LYS A 169 5.67 -23.04 -19.11
C LYS A 169 4.64 -22.38 -18.19
N ASP A 170 3.95 -23.16 -17.38
CA ASP A 170 2.94 -22.65 -16.44
C ASP A 170 3.57 -21.75 -15.39
N THR A 171 4.75 -22.11 -14.86
CA THR A 171 5.48 -21.26 -13.92
C THR A 171 5.91 -19.95 -14.58
N PHE A 172 6.40 -20.01 -15.82
CA PHE A 172 6.78 -18.84 -16.61
C PHE A 172 5.60 -17.89 -16.87
N GLN A 173 4.41 -18.42 -17.12
CA GLN A 173 3.19 -17.64 -17.28
C GLN A 173 2.72 -16.94 -15.99
N HIS A 174 3.23 -17.34 -14.82
CA HIS A 174 2.94 -16.70 -13.53
C HIS A 174 4.08 -15.81 -13.00
N TYR A 175 5.03 -15.43 -13.86
CA TYR A 175 6.24 -14.71 -13.45
C TYR A 175 5.93 -13.42 -12.67
N PHE A 176 5.04 -12.57 -13.20
CA PHE A 176 4.73 -11.27 -12.59
C PHE A 176 3.94 -11.43 -11.28
N ILE A 177 3.01 -12.38 -11.18
CA ILE A 177 2.29 -12.72 -9.93
C ILE A 177 3.28 -13.22 -8.89
N ASN A 178 4.19 -14.12 -9.26
CA ASN A 178 5.16 -14.67 -8.32
C ASN A 178 6.18 -13.61 -7.86
N CYS A 179 6.56 -12.67 -8.72
CA CYS A 179 7.32 -11.50 -8.31
C CYS A 179 6.51 -10.60 -7.36
N ALA A 180 5.26 -10.29 -7.68
CA ALA A 180 4.39 -9.46 -6.85
C ALA A 180 4.08 -10.07 -5.47
N ARG A 181 4.10 -11.40 -5.36
CA ARG A 181 4.00 -12.12 -4.08
C ARG A 181 5.23 -11.92 -3.21
N ALA A 182 6.43 -12.01 -3.80
CA ALA A 182 7.69 -11.80 -3.10
C ALA A 182 7.97 -10.30 -2.83
N ASP A 183 7.38 -9.39 -3.60
CA ASP A 183 7.64 -7.96 -3.52
C ASP A 183 7.02 -7.32 -2.26
N ASN A 184 7.90 -6.98 -1.32
CA ASN A 184 7.60 -6.28 -0.07
C ASN A 184 7.38 -4.76 -0.25
N THR A 185 7.59 -4.23 -1.45
CA THR A 185 7.37 -2.81 -1.76
C THR A 185 5.95 -2.52 -2.24
N LEU A 186 5.19 -3.55 -2.61
CA LEU A 186 3.80 -3.46 -3.02
C LEU A 186 2.86 -3.44 -1.81
N GLY A 187 2.21 -2.30 -1.55
CA GLY A 187 1.16 -2.23 -0.54
C GLY A 187 -0.09 -3.02 -0.94
N ALA A 188 -0.91 -3.38 0.05
CA ALA A 188 -2.07 -4.26 -0.12
C ALA A 188 -3.03 -3.87 -1.26
N ILE A 189 -3.39 -2.59 -1.38
CA ILE A 189 -4.31 -2.11 -2.44
C ILE A 189 -3.75 -2.43 -3.83
N VAL A 190 -2.45 -2.19 -4.05
CA VAL A 190 -1.79 -2.42 -5.34
C VAL A 190 -1.61 -3.91 -5.60
N ARG A 191 -1.25 -4.68 -4.56
CA ARG A 191 -1.08 -6.13 -4.64
C ARG A 191 -2.37 -6.82 -5.11
N LEU A 192 -3.53 -6.39 -4.60
CA LEU A 192 -4.84 -6.89 -5.01
C LEU A 192 -5.24 -6.55 -6.45
N GLN A 193 -4.54 -5.63 -7.11
CA GLN A 193 -4.70 -5.37 -8.55
C GLN A 193 -3.90 -6.35 -9.42
N LEU A 194 -3.00 -7.15 -8.83
CA LEU A 194 -2.13 -8.12 -9.53
C LEU A 194 -2.41 -9.56 -9.13
N ILE A 195 -2.87 -9.78 -7.90
CA ILE A 195 -3.04 -11.10 -7.30
C ILE A 195 -4.47 -11.19 -6.76
N GLU A 196 -5.10 -12.33 -7.01
CA GLU A 196 -6.44 -12.62 -6.47
C GLU A 196 -6.44 -12.57 -4.92
N PRO A 197 -7.56 -12.15 -4.28
CA PRO A 197 -7.61 -11.92 -2.84
C PRO A 197 -7.22 -13.13 -1.98
N ASP A 198 -7.53 -14.34 -2.44
CA ASP A 198 -7.19 -15.62 -1.78
C ASP A 198 -5.67 -15.88 -1.72
N LYS A 199 -4.91 -15.22 -2.59
CA LYS A 199 -3.47 -15.41 -2.81
C LYS A 199 -2.65 -14.20 -2.41
N ALA A 200 -3.30 -13.10 -2.06
CA ALA A 200 -2.65 -11.87 -1.65
C ALA A 200 -2.41 -11.90 -0.13
N HIS A 201 -1.19 -11.63 0.29
CA HIS A 201 -0.89 -11.38 1.70
C HIS A 201 -1.38 -9.99 2.12
N HIS A 202 -1.70 -9.84 3.40
CA HIS A 202 -2.09 -8.56 4.01
C HIS A 202 -3.43 -7.98 3.51
N THR A 203 -4.41 -8.83 3.17
CA THR A 203 -5.74 -8.41 2.67
C THR A 203 -6.46 -7.46 3.60
N SER A 204 -6.28 -7.62 4.92
CA SER A 204 -6.90 -6.78 5.94
C SER A 204 -6.47 -5.30 5.83
N ALA A 205 -5.27 -5.02 5.35
CA ALA A 205 -4.75 -3.66 5.22
C ALA A 205 -5.56 -2.82 4.20
N MET A 206 -6.20 -3.43 3.21
CA MET A 206 -7.09 -2.72 2.27
C MET A 206 -8.28 -2.05 2.97
N TYR A 207 -8.76 -2.61 4.08
CA TYR A 207 -9.86 -2.00 4.84
C TYR A 207 -9.45 -0.76 5.62
N TYR A 208 -8.15 -0.51 5.78
CA TYR A 208 -7.62 0.62 6.53
C TYR A 208 -7.02 1.70 5.62
N GLN A 209 -6.50 1.29 4.47
CA GLN A 209 -5.74 2.17 3.57
C GLN A 209 -6.63 2.76 2.47
N GLN A 210 -6.16 3.86 1.89
CA GLN A 210 -6.74 4.48 0.70
C GLN A 210 -5.59 4.91 -0.22
N LEU A 211 -5.77 4.76 -1.54
CA LEU A 211 -4.80 5.17 -2.53
C LEU A 211 -5.52 5.72 -3.76
N ASN A 212 -5.00 6.80 -4.35
CA ASN A 212 -5.54 7.30 -5.61
C ASN A 212 -5.10 6.42 -6.80
N SER A 213 -5.90 6.43 -7.87
CA SER A 213 -5.66 5.63 -9.07
C SER A 213 -4.33 5.95 -9.77
N ASP A 214 -3.88 7.20 -9.75
CA ASP A 214 -2.63 7.64 -10.39
C ASP A 214 -1.40 7.04 -9.67
N ARG A 215 -1.45 6.95 -8.33
CA ARG A 215 -0.44 6.33 -7.48
C ARG A 215 -0.45 4.80 -7.59
N ILE A 216 -1.62 4.20 -7.78
CA ILE A 216 -1.76 2.78 -8.13
C ILE A 216 -1.06 2.51 -9.47
N ARG A 217 -1.36 3.29 -10.51
CA ARG A 217 -0.74 3.17 -11.84
C ARG A 217 0.79 3.32 -11.80
N TYR A 218 1.29 4.28 -11.01
CA TYR A 218 2.72 4.46 -10.76
C TYR A 218 3.36 3.22 -10.13
N LYS A 219 2.82 2.74 -8.99
CA LYS A 219 3.39 1.58 -8.28
C LYS A 219 3.39 0.31 -9.15
N LEU A 220 2.36 0.13 -9.98
CA LEU A 220 2.26 -0.99 -10.91
C LEU A 220 3.27 -0.90 -12.05
N PHE A 221 3.41 0.29 -12.64
CA PHE A 221 4.40 0.56 -13.67
C PHE A 221 5.82 0.33 -13.14
N ASP A 222 6.14 0.86 -11.96
CA ASP A 222 7.43 0.68 -11.32
C ASP A 222 7.72 -0.80 -11.02
N ALA A 223 6.76 -1.53 -10.44
CA ALA A 223 6.89 -2.95 -10.16
C ALA A 223 7.14 -3.79 -11.43
N HIS A 224 6.35 -3.60 -12.48
CA HIS A 224 6.56 -4.31 -13.74
C HIS A 224 7.94 -4.02 -14.35
N ASN A 225 8.42 -2.77 -14.27
CA ASN A 225 9.76 -2.42 -14.74
C ASN A 225 10.85 -3.08 -13.90
N ARG A 226 10.75 -3.06 -12.56
CA ARG A 226 11.70 -3.78 -11.68
C ARG A 226 11.74 -5.28 -11.99
N TYR A 227 10.59 -5.91 -12.18
CA TYR A 227 10.54 -7.35 -12.48
C TYR A 227 11.11 -7.68 -13.86
N LEU A 228 10.87 -6.81 -14.85
CA LEU A 228 11.47 -6.96 -16.17
C LEU A 228 12.98 -6.71 -16.14
N SER A 229 13.47 -5.66 -15.50
CA SER A 229 14.91 -5.38 -15.40
C SER A 229 15.67 -6.59 -14.88
N ARG A 230 15.19 -7.25 -13.82
CA ARG A 230 15.80 -8.47 -13.29
C ARG A 230 15.95 -9.58 -14.34
N LEU A 231 14.93 -9.79 -15.18
CA LEU A 231 14.97 -10.78 -16.25
C LEU A 231 15.93 -10.34 -17.37
N ILE A 232 15.87 -9.08 -17.76
CA ILE A 232 16.69 -8.50 -18.84
C ILE A 232 18.17 -8.52 -18.48
N ASP A 233 18.53 -8.20 -17.24
CA ASP A 233 19.90 -8.19 -16.76
C ASP A 233 20.48 -9.61 -16.74
N GLU A 234 19.73 -10.60 -16.26
CA GLU A 234 20.12 -12.01 -16.36
C GLU A 234 20.25 -12.50 -17.81
N ALA A 235 19.34 -12.05 -18.70
CA ALA A 235 19.42 -12.39 -20.12
C ALA A 235 20.68 -11.82 -20.79
N ARG A 236 21.08 -10.59 -20.42
CA ARG A 236 22.32 -9.94 -20.87
C ARG A 236 23.55 -10.68 -20.36
N ASN A 237 23.58 -10.99 -19.07
CA ASN A 237 24.68 -11.72 -18.42
C ASN A 237 24.86 -13.12 -19.05
N ALA A 238 23.76 -13.79 -19.38
CA ALA A 238 23.76 -15.08 -20.08
C ALA A 238 23.96 -14.96 -21.60
N GLN A 239 24.20 -13.76 -22.14
CA GLN A 239 24.44 -13.49 -23.56
C GLN A 239 23.31 -13.97 -24.50
N LEU A 240 22.06 -13.85 -24.07
CA LEU A 240 20.89 -14.35 -24.82
C LEU A 240 20.43 -13.43 -25.97
N PHE A 241 21.21 -12.41 -26.36
CA PHE A 241 20.84 -11.36 -27.33
C PHE A 241 20.20 -11.88 -28.61
N ALA A 242 20.72 -12.97 -29.18
CA ALA A 242 20.23 -13.56 -30.43
C ALA A 242 18.77 -14.06 -30.38
N TYR A 243 18.21 -14.26 -29.19
CA TYR A 243 16.83 -14.76 -29.01
C TYR A 243 15.81 -13.66 -28.66
N PHE A 244 16.29 -12.44 -28.39
CA PHE A 244 15.46 -11.32 -27.96
C PHE A 244 15.18 -10.31 -29.09
N GLU A 245 15.45 -10.70 -30.34
CA GLU A 245 15.07 -9.96 -31.54
C GLU A 245 13.57 -10.11 -31.81
N LEU A 246 12.85 -8.99 -31.79
CA LEU A 246 11.45 -8.89 -32.17
C LEU A 246 11.34 -8.26 -33.55
N PHE A 247 10.56 -8.89 -34.41
CA PHE A 247 10.44 -8.49 -35.81
C PHE A 247 9.17 -7.65 -36.02
N LEU A 248 9.34 -6.50 -36.65
CA LEU A 248 8.28 -5.65 -37.19
C LEU A 248 8.40 -5.60 -38.71
N LYS A 249 7.44 -4.95 -39.39
CA LYS A 249 7.52 -4.74 -40.84
C LYS A 249 8.73 -3.85 -41.16
N GLY A 250 9.76 -4.43 -41.79
CA GLY A 250 10.94 -3.71 -42.28
C GLY A 250 12.03 -3.40 -41.23
N VAL A 251 11.83 -3.70 -39.95
CA VAL A 251 12.83 -3.46 -38.88
C VAL A 251 12.75 -4.55 -37.79
N SER A 252 13.86 -4.77 -37.08
CA SER A 252 13.86 -5.57 -35.84
C SER A 252 14.24 -4.72 -34.63
N ILE A 253 13.83 -5.18 -33.44
CA ILE A 253 14.12 -4.54 -32.16
C ILE A 253 14.60 -5.63 -31.20
N ASN A 254 15.81 -5.44 -30.68
CA ASN A 254 16.32 -6.30 -29.63
C ASN A 254 15.89 -5.79 -28.25
N LEU A 255 15.05 -6.56 -27.53
CA LEU A 255 14.52 -6.16 -26.23
C LEU A 255 15.59 -5.90 -25.16
N ILE A 256 16.76 -6.55 -25.27
CA ILE A 256 17.80 -6.49 -24.24
C ILE A 256 18.99 -5.61 -24.64
N LYS A 257 19.02 -5.03 -25.85
CA LYS A 257 20.19 -4.29 -26.36
C LYS A 257 20.23 -2.80 -25.98
N ALA A 258 19.12 -2.20 -25.51
CA ALA A 258 18.99 -0.75 -25.42
C ALA A 258 19.02 -0.15 -24.01
N SER A 259 19.60 1.05 -23.93
CA SER A 259 19.23 2.11 -22.98
C SER A 259 17.94 2.78 -23.49
N ILE A 260 16.93 2.88 -22.63
CA ILE A 260 15.59 3.30 -23.04
C ILE A 260 15.29 4.67 -22.43
N LYS A 261 15.09 5.67 -23.29
CA LYS A 261 14.64 6.98 -22.86
C LYS A 261 13.18 6.89 -22.41
N LYS A 262 12.94 7.19 -21.14
CA LYS A 262 11.61 7.24 -20.53
C LYS A 262 10.91 8.54 -20.95
N ALA A 263 9.61 8.48 -21.22
CA ALA A 263 8.79 9.67 -21.46
C ALA A 263 8.77 10.58 -20.21
N GLY A 264 8.70 11.90 -20.39
CA GLY A 264 8.80 12.88 -19.32
C GLY A 264 7.72 12.70 -18.26
N TYR A 265 6.49 12.42 -18.67
CA TYR A 265 5.36 12.18 -17.75
C TYR A 265 5.51 10.91 -16.90
N LEU A 266 6.39 9.99 -17.30
CA LEU A 266 6.70 8.76 -16.56
C LEU A 266 7.94 8.92 -15.68
N SER A 267 8.73 9.97 -15.87
CA SER A 267 9.96 10.20 -15.11
C SER A 267 9.71 10.75 -13.71
N GLN A 268 8.53 11.32 -13.46
CA GLN A 268 8.16 11.82 -12.14
C GLN A 268 7.84 10.66 -11.17
N PRO A 269 8.41 10.65 -9.95
CA PRO A 269 8.08 9.66 -8.94
C PRO A 269 6.70 9.92 -8.32
N GLY A 270 6.06 8.86 -7.83
CA GLY A 270 4.88 8.94 -6.97
C GLY A 270 3.54 8.73 -7.69
N GLU A 271 3.32 9.36 -8.85
CA GLU A 271 2.03 9.33 -9.56
C GLU A 271 2.21 9.33 -11.08
N ILE A 272 1.29 8.66 -11.79
CA ILE A 272 1.17 8.74 -13.24
C ILE A 272 -0.24 9.23 -13.53
N SER A 273 -0.38 10.44 -14.09
CA SER A 273 -1.68 11.01 -14.48
C SER A 273 -2.20 10.45 -15.80
N GLN A 274 -3.52 10.45 -15.98
CA GLN A 274 -4.18 10.03 -17.23
C GLN A 274 -4.84 11.23 -17.89
N PHE A 275 -4.82 11.20 -19.21
CA PHE A 275 -5.34 12.27 -20.04
C PHE A 275 -6.25 11.70 -21.13
N GLU A 276 -7.23 12.48 -21.52
CA GLU A 276 -8.07 12.28 -22.70
C GLU A 276 -7.81 13.42 -23.69
N LEU A 277 -7.91 13.12 -24.98
CA LEU A 277 -7.84 14.16 -26.01
C LEU A 277 -9.20 14.86 -26.10
N ASP A 278 -9.19 16.15 -25.84
CA ASP A 278 -10.33 17.03 -26.06
C ASP A 278 -10.31 17.52 -27.51
N THR A 279 -11.31 17.10 -28.27
CA THR A 279 -11.50 17.47 -29.68
C THR A 279 -12.58 18.54 -29.86
N ALA A 280 -13.12 19.12 -28.78
CA ALA A 280 -14.22 20.10 -28.84
C ALA A 280 -13.77 21.51 -29.25
N GLN A 281 -12.48 21.81 -29.15
CA GLN A 281 -11.88 23.06 -29.64
C GLN A 281 -10.92 22.72 -30.80
N ASN A 282 -10.74 23.62 -31.77
CA ASN A 282 -9.91 23.44 -32.98
C ASN A 282 -8.39 23.21 -32.71
N GLY A 283 -8.00 22.80 -31.49
CA GLY A 283 -6.67 22.36 -31.10
C GLY A 283 -6.73 21.06 -30.28
N ILE A 284 -5.67 20.26 -30.37
CA ILE A 284 -5.52 19.00 -29.61
C ILE A 284 -5.17 19.35 -28.15
N ASN A 285 -6.19 19.61 -27.34
CA ASN A 285 -6.00 19.86 -25.91
C ASN A 285 -6.07 18.54 -25.13
N LYS A 286 -5.21 18.38 -24.12
CA LYS A 286 -5.20 17.19 -23.25
C LYS A 286 -5.92 17.52 -21.94
N LYS A 287 -7.03 16.86 -21.68
CA LYS A 287 -7.76 17.01 -20.42
C LYS A 287 -7.32 15.93 -19.43
N ARG A 288 -6.88 16.31 -18.23
CA ARG A 288 -6.55 15.34 -17.17
C ARG A 288 -7.83 14.68 -16.67
N ILE A 289 -7.86 13.34 -16.66
CA ILE A 289 -8.94 12.57 -16.03
C ILE A 289 -8.65 12.55 -14.52
N PRO A 290 -9.59 12.99 -13.67
CA PRO A 290 -9.38 13.00 -12.22
C PRO A 290 -9.06 11.61 -11.66
N ALA A 291 -8.15 11.56 -10.69
CA ALA A 291 -7.82 10.31 -10.01
C ALA A 291 -9.00 9.86 -9.12
N THR A 292 -9.27 8.56 -9.09
CA THR A 292 -10.30 7.98 -8.22
C THR A 292 -9.65 7.45 -6.94
N LEU A 293 -10.25 7.71 -5.80
CA LEU A 293 -9.81 7.17 -4.51
C LEU A 293 -10.31 5.73 -4.33
N ILE A 294 -9.37 4.82 -4.07
CA ILE A 294 -9.62 3.38 -3.91
C ILE A 294 -9.21 2.96 -2.50
N GLY A 295 -10.10 2.26 -1.79
CA GLY A 295 -9.85 1.74 -0.44
C GLY A 295 -10.86 2.24 0.60
N SER A 296 -10.42 2.38 1.84
CA SER A 296 -11.20 2.82 2.99
C SER A 296 -11.70 4.26 2.84
N LEU A 297 -13.01 4.46 3.04
CA LEU A 297 -13.63 5.79 3.17
C LEU A 297 -13.40 6.42 4.55
N ARG A 298 -12.82 5.68 5.49
CA ARG A 298 -12.59 6.09 6.88
C ARG A 298 -11.23 6.76 7.10
N SER A 299 -10.44 6.96 6.04
CA SER A 299 -9.15 7.64 6.12
C SER A 299 -9.34 9.11 6.48
N LEU A 300 -8.46 9.66 7.30
CA LEU A 300 -8.41 11.09 7.65
C LEU A 300 -7.18 11.73 7.01
N GLU A 301 -7.25 13.03 6.75
CA GLU A 301 -6.12 13.82 6.25
C GLU A 301 -5.27 14.36 7.42
N ASP A 302 -3.96 14.47 7.19
CA ASP A 302 -2.98 14.89 8.21
C ASP A 302 -3.33 16.25 8.82
N ASN A 303 -3.70 17.24 8.00
CA ASN A 303 -4.06 18.59 8.41
C ASN A 303 -5.25 18.60 9.38
N HIS A 304 -6.30 17.85 9.09
CA HIS A 304 -7.48 17.79 9.95
C HIS A 304 -7.17 17.10 11.29
N VAL A 305 -6.36 16.03 11.28
CA VAL A 305 -5.93 15.38 12.52
C VAL A 305 -5.03 16.29 13.35
N SER A 306 -4.13 17.04 12.70
CA SER A 306 -3.26 18.02 13.37
C SER A 306 -4.07 19.14 14.01
N GLN A 307 -5.03 19.71 13.28
CA GLN A 307 -5.94 20.73 13.78
C GLN A 307 -6.74 20.23 14.99
N PHE A 308 -7.27 19.01 14.92
CA PHE A 308 -8.00 18.40 16.03
C PHE A 308 -7.15 18.29 17.31
N PHE A 309 -5.91 17.81 17.20
CA PHE A 309 -5.04 17.72 18.38
C PHE A 309 -4.59 19.09 18.90
N HIS A 310 -4.50 20.09 18.02
CA HIS A 310 -4.28 21.48 18.44
C HIS A 310 -5.48 22.03 19.24
N GLU A 311 -6.70 21.81 18.77
CA GLU A 311 -7.92 22.20 19.47
C GLU A 311 -8.06 21.49 20.82
N LEU A 312 -7.76 20.19 20.89
CA LEU A 312 -7.72 19.44 22.15
C LEU A 312 -6.68 20.00 23.13
N HIS A 313 -5.50 20.35 22.65
CA HIS A 313 -4.46 20.95 23.48
C HIS A 313 -4.94 22.28 24.08
N THR A 314 -5.46 23.18 23.24
CA THR A 314 -6.02 24.47 23.68
C THR A 314 -7.17 24.30 24.67
N LEU A 315 -8.04 23.31 24.46
CA LEU A 315 -9.14 22.99 25.38
C LEU A 315 -8.62 22.59 26.77
N VAL A 316 -7.59 21.75 26.80
CA VAL A 316 -6.97 21.29 28.06
C VAL A 316 -6.23 22.43 28.76
N GLU A 317 -5.48 23.26 28.03
CA GLU A 317 -4.83 24.46 28.59
C GLU A 317 -5.83 25.47 29.15
N SER A 318 -6.94 25.70 28.43
CA SER A 318 -8.00 26.60 28.90
C SER A 318 -8.64 26.09 30.19
N ALA A 319 -8.88 24.78 30.28
CA ALA A 319 -9.38 24.14 31.49
C ALA A 319 -8.38 24.25 32.65
N HIS A 320 -7.07 24.08 32.39
CA HIS A 320 -6.03 24.31 33.39
C HIS A 320 -6.04 25.75 33.92
N GLN A 321 -6.13 26.76 33.05
CA GLN A 321 -6.16 28.15 33.49
C GLN A 321 -7.37 28.46 34.39
N SER A 322 -8.50 27.79 34.15
CA SER A 322 -9.72 27.93 34.95
C SER A 322 -9.67 27.28 36.35
N THR A 323 -8.67 26.43 36.64
CA THR A 323 -8.54 25.80 37.97
C THR A 323 -8.14 26.80 39.04
N PHE A 324 -7.45 27.88 38.64
CA PHE A 324 -6.98 28.94 39.53
C PHE A 324 -8.00 30.07 39.62
N VAL A 325 -8.55 30.29 40.82
CA VAL A 325 -9.40 31.46 41.08
C VAL A 325 -8.52 32.64 41.46
N LYS A 326 -8.65 33.78 40.75
CA LYS A 326 -8.06 35.05 41.20
C LYS A 326 -8.76 35.49 42.49
N ALA A 327 -8.17 35.19 43.63
CA ALA A 327 -8.66 35.68 44.91
C ALA A 327 -8.34 37.17 45.06
N GLY A 328 -9.35 37.99 45.35
CA GLY A 328 -9.17 39.39 45.72
C GLY A 328 -8.30 39.52 46.97
N SER A 329 -7.26 40.34 46.86
CA SER A 329 -6.40 40.96 47.90
C SER A 329 -5.70 40.12 48.96
N LYS A 330 -5.70 38.77 48.92
CA LYS A 330 -4.76 37.95 49.71
C LYS A 330 -4.19 36.83 48.86
N ASN A 331 -2.86 36.67 48.90
CA ASN A 331 -2.01 35.70 48.17
C ASN A 331 -2.33 34.21 48.47
N THR A 332 -3.60 33.81 48.41
CA THR A 332 -4.06 32.44 48.55
C THR A 332 -4.85 32.09 47.29
N GLN A 333 -4.18 31.42 46.34
CA GLN A 333 -4.85 30.80 45.20
C GLN A 333 -5.70 29.63 45.72
N ASN A 334 -7.01 29.79 45.77
CA ASN A 334 -7.92 28.69 46.05
C ASN A 334 -8.17 27.90 44.76
N VAL A 335 -7.93 26.58 44.79
CA VAL A 335 -8.20 25.70 43.66
C VAL A 335 -9.70 25.41 43.58
N ASN A 336 -10.31 25.69 42.42
CA ASN A 336 -11.68 25.28 42.17
C ASN A 336 -11.72 23.77 41.88
N LYS A 337 -12.24 22.99 42.83
CA LYS A 337 -12.31 21.51 42.74
C LYS A 337 -13.09 21.01 41.52
N SER A 338 -14.16 21.69 41.12
CA SER A 338 -14.92 21.30 39.92
C SER A 338 -14.11 21.55 38.65
N ALA A 339 -13.49 22.74 38.54
CA ALA A 339 -12.65 23.07 37.40
C ALA A 339 -11.42 22.15 37.31
N LEU A 340 -10.82 21.78 38.44
CA LEU A 340 -9.72 20.81 38.51
C LEU A 340 -10.14 19.43 38.00
N ARG A 341 -11.35 18.98 38.36
CA ARG A 341 -11.92 17.72 37.86
C ARG A 341 -12.16 17.77 36.35
N ASP A 342 -12.71 18.88 35.86
CA ASP A 342 -12.95 19.06 34.42
C ASP A 342 -11.64 19.06 33.64
N TYR A 343 -10.62 19.78 34.13
CA TYR A 343 -9.27 19.74 33.60
C TYR A 343 -8.70 18.31 33.53
N TYR A 344 -8.77 17.56 34.64
CA TYR A 344 -8.33 16.15 34.68
C TYR A 344 -9.10 15.26 33.69
N ASN A 345 -10.41 15.46 33.56
CA ASN A 345 -11.23 14.70 32.60
C ASN A 345 -10.86 15.05 31.15
N TYR A 346 -10.61 16.32 30.82
CA TYR A 346 -10.11 16.72 29.49
C TYR A 346 -8.72 16.16 29.20
N ALA A 347 -7.81 16.18 30.18
CA ALA A 347 -6.50 15.53 30.09
C ALA A 347 -6.63 14.03 29.78
N THR A 348 -7.57 13.35 30.45
CA THR A 348 -7.87 11.93 30.26
C THR A 348 -8.37 11.63 28.85
N TYR A 349 -9.24 12.46 28.28
CA TYR A 349 -9.67 12.29 26.89
C TYR A 349 -8.53 12.53 25.91
N ARG A 350 -7.70 13.55 26.14
CA ARG A 350 -6.53 13.85 25.28
C ARG A 350 -5.56 12.68 25.24
N ILE A 351 -5.14 12.14 26.39
CA ILE A 351 -4.18 11.02 26.43
C ILE A 351 -4.75 9.76 25.76
N ALA A 352 -6.05 9.46 25.96
CA ALA A 352 -6.69 8.31 25.31
C ALA A 352 -6.74 8.45 23.78
N LEU A 353 -6.99 9.65 23.26
CA LEU A 353 -7.01 9.91 21.80
C LEU A 353 -5.61 9.90 21.20
N LEU A 354 -4.61 10.47 21.89
CA LEU A 354 -3.20 10.37 21.52
C LEU A 354 -2.75 8.91 21.47
N PHE A 355 -3.11 8.12 22.49
CA PHE A 355 -2.79 6.70 22.53
C PHE A 355 -3.31 5.96 21.29
N ILE A 356 -4.56 6.20 20.86
CA ILE A 356 -5.11 5.59 19.64
C ILE A 356 -4.36 6.07 18.39
N ALA A 357 -4.14 7.38 18.25
CA ALA A 357 -3.54 7.97 17.05
C ALA A 357 -2.06 7.62 16.88
N LEU A 358 -1.32 7.38 17.98
CA LEU A 358 0.12 7.15 17.98
C LEU A 358 0.51 5.68 18.13
N THR A 359 -0.42 4.79 18.51
CA THR A 359 -0.14 3.34 18.63
C THR A 359 -1.01 2.48 17.72
N GLY A 360 -2.04 3.07 17.12
CA GLY A 360 -3.06 2.34 16.36
C GLY A 360 -3.94 1.43 17.22
N ALA A 361 -3.99 1.59 18.55
CA ALA A 361 -4.86 0.78 19.42
C ALA A 361 -6.34 0.81 18.99
N ARG A 362 -7.09 -0.28 19.20
CA ARG A 362 -8.52 -0.35 18.82
C ARG A 362 -9.35 0.40 19.87
N PRO A 363 -10.10 1.47 19.54
CA PRO A 363 -10.89 2.21 20.53
C PRO A 363 -12.10 1.46 21.11
N THR A 364 -12.45 0.31 20.55
CA THR A 364 -13.51 -0.57 21.07
C THR A 364 -12.99 -1.60 22.07
N HIS A 365 -11.67 -1.69 22.24
CA HIS A 365 -10.96 -2.56 23.18
C HIS A 365 -9.93 -1.69 23.91
N SER A 366 -9.27 -2.19 24.96
CA SER A 366 -8.18 -1.53 25.73
C SER A 366 -7.88 -0.07 25.35
N ILE A 367 -8.76 0.86 25.78
CA ILE A 367 -8.59 2.31 25.57
C ILE A 367 -7.74 2.95 26.66
N SER A 368 -7.39 2.16 27.68
CA SER A 368 -6.39 2.44 28.69
C SER A 368 -5.45 1.26 28.86
N ILE A 369 -4.18 1.53 29.11
CA ILE A 369 -3.20 0.51 29.48
C ILE A 369 -3.49 0.10 30.93
N LEU A 370 -3.39 -1.19 31.26
CA LEU A 370 -3.48 -1.63 32.64
C LEU A 370 -2.12 -1.45 33.32
N SER A 371 -2.10 -0.96 34.55
CA SER A 371 -0.90 -0.66 35.35
C SER A 371 0.12 -1.80 35.35
N VAL A 372 -0.34 -3.04 35.55
CA VAL A 372 0.45 -4.28 35.50
C VAL A 372 1.22 -4.50 34.18
N TYR A 373 0.79 -3.88 33.08
CA TYR A 373 1.40 -4.03 31.76
C TYR A 373 2.20 -2.80 31.31
N TYR A 374 2.31 -1.78 32.15
CA TYR A 374 3.14 -0.61 31.89
C TYR A 374 4.41 -0.68 32.73
N SER A 375 5.56 -0.56 32.07
CA SER A 375 6.89 -0.69 32.70
C SER A 375 7.79 0.52 32.44
N ASP A 376 7.22 1.65 32.02
CA ASP A 376 7.95 2.86 31.60
C ASP A 376 9.08 2.53 30.60
N SER A 377 8.74 1.66 29.63
CA SER A 377 9.65 1.24 28.57
C SER A 377 8.98 1.43 27.21
N ASP A 378 9.78 1.32 26.15
CA ASP A 378 9.29 1.40 24.77
C ASP A 378 8.21 0.37 24.43
N ILE A 379 8.09 -0.69 25.23
CA ILE A 379 7.20 -1.81 25.00
C ILE A 379 6.18 -1.90 26.14
N THR A 380 4.90 -1.89 25.78
CA THR A 380 3.80 -2.16 26.71
C THR A 380 2.89 -3.26 26.16
N PHE A 381 1.96 -3.73 26.98
CA PHE A 381 0.99 -4.75 26.59
C PHE A 381 -0.44 -4.30 26.83
N ILE A 382 -1.32 -4.66 25.90
CA ILE A 382 -2.77 -4.44 26.01
C ILE A 382 -3.54 -5.73 25.78
N LYS A 383 -4.77 -5.79 26.27
CA LYS A 383 -5.70 -6.89 25.98
C LYS A 383 -6.58 -6.52 24.79
N ASP A 384 -6.32 -7.14 23.64
CA ASP A 384 -7.11 -6.97 22.43
C ASP A 384 -7.89 -8.25 22.14
N LYS A 385 -9.22 -8.17 22.07
CA LYS A 385 -10.14 -9.33 22.00
C LYS A 385 -9.82 -10.44 23.04
N GLY A 386 -9.45 -10.04 24.26
CA GLY A 386 -9.08 -10.95 25.35
C GLY A 386 -7.69 -11.58 25.23
N ARG A 387 -6.86 -11.19 24.26
CA ARG A 387 -5.48 -11.67 24.09
C ARG A 387 -4.48 -10.57 24.37
N LEU A 388 -3.36 -10.93 24.99
CA LEU A 388 -2.27 -9.99 25.23
C LEU A 388 -1.53 -9.70 23.94
N ARG A 389 -1.35 -8.42 23.65
CA ARG A 389 -0.68 -7.90 22.46
C ARG A 389 0.35 -6.86 22.87
N GLN A 390 1.52 -6.92 22.23
CA GLN A 390 2.58 -5.93 22.36
C GLN A 390 2.22 -4.65 21.60
N LEU A 391 2.49 -3.50 22.22
CA LEU A 391 2.50 -2.18 21.60
C LEU A 391 3.86 -1.53 21.78
N LEU A 392 4.26 -0.75 20.78
CA LEU A 392 5.42 0.12 20.83
C LEU A 392 4.95 1.55 21.07
N LEU A 393 5.60 2.23 22.00
CA LEU A 393 5.30 3.63 22.34
C LEU A 393 6.34 4.56 21.70
N CYS A 394 5.92 5.69 21.15
CA CYS A 394 6.86 6.77 20.80
C CYS A 394 7.29 7.53 22.06
N ASP A 395 8.41 8.22 21.99
CA ASP A 395 9.01 8.94 23.12
C ASP A 395 8.09 10.07 23.61
N TYR A 396 7.45 10.77 22.66
CA TYR A 396 6.45 11.78 22.96
C TYR A 396 5.29 11.21 23.81
N LEU A 397 4.75 10.05 23.43
CA LEU A 397 3.63 9.46 24.17
C LEU A 397 4.06 8.96 25.55
N GLN A 398 5.28 8.44 25.70
CA GLN A 398 5.83 8.07 27.02
C GLN A 398 5.92 9.29 27.93
N GLN A 399 6.44 10.41 27.43
CA GLN A 399 6.46 11.67 28.18
C GLN A 399 5.06 12.15 28.56
N GLU A 400 4.10 12.10 27.64
CA GLU A 400 2.71 12.48 27.89
C GLU A 400 2.03 11.58 28.94
N ILE A 401 2.30 10.27 28.93
CA ILE A 401 1.84 9.33 29.97
C ILE A 401 2.44 9.73 31.32
N ASN A 402 3.75 9.97 31.39
CA ASN A 402 4.41 10.30 32.65
C ASN A 402 3.91 11.62 33.24
N GLN A 403 3.70 12.65 32.41
CA GLN A 403 3.10 13.92 32.85
C GLN A 403 1.64 13.75 33.30
N TYR A 404 0.86 12.93 32.60
CA TYR A 404 -0.51 12.62 33.00
C TYR A 404 -0.57 11.90 34.36
N LEU A 405 0.33 10.95 34.63
CA LEU A 405 0.40 10.25 35.92
C LEU A 405 0.79 11.19 37.06
N LEU A 406 1.67 12.17 36.81
CA LEU A 406 1.96 13.24 37.78
C LEU A 406 0.72 14.07 38.09
N LEU A 407 -0.03 14.50 37.06
CA LEU A 407 -1.30 15.20 37.26
C LEU A 407 -2.29 14.36 38.06
N GLN A 408 -2.42 13.08 37.72
CA GLN A 408 -3.33 12.16 38.41
C GLN A 408 -2.99 12.10 39.91
N SER A 409 -1.72 12.00 40.28
CA SER A 409 -1.27 12.05 41.68
C SER A 409 -1.71 13.34 42.38
N VAL A 410 -1.47 14.50 41.76
CA VAL A 410 -1.86 15.82 42.30
C VAL A 410 -3.37 15.92 42.49
N VAL A 411 -4.15 15.57 41.46
CA VAL A 411 -5.61 15.63 41.47
C VAL A 411 -6.20 14.71 42.53
N ARG A 412 -5.66 13.51 42.68
CA ARG A 412 -6.12 12.57 43.72
C ARG A 412 -5.92 13.13 45.12
N SER A 413 -4.76 13.76 45.37
CA SER A 413 -4.50 14.42 46.64
C SER A 413 -5.44 15.61 46.88
N GLN A 414 -5.70 16.44 45.88
CA GLN A 414 -6.52 17.66 46.03
C GLN A 414 -8.03 17.37 46.10
N LEU A 415 -8.48 16.30 45.44
CA LEU A 415 -9.89 15.89 45.40
C LEU A 415 -10.24 14.78 46.41
N ASN A 416 -9.28 14.32 47.22
CA ASN A 416 -9.43 13.23 48.20
C ASN A 416 -9.93 11.91 47.58
N ILE A 417 -9.29 11.48 46.50
CA ILE A 417 -9.67 10.25 45.78
C ILE A 417 -8.87 9.07 46.32
N HIS A 418 -9.56 8.16 47.02
CA HIS A 418 -8.93 7.02 47.69
C HIS A 418 -8.97 5.71 46.89
N LYS A 419 -9.95 5.55 45.99
CA LYS A 419 -10.06 4.37 45.13
C LYS A 419 -9.15 4.51 43.92
N GLU A 420 -8.50 3.44 43.50
CA GLU A 420 -7.75 3.35 42.24
C GLU A 420 -8.41 2.34 41.31
N LEU A 421 -8.18 2.54 40.01
CA LEU A 421 -8.52 1.59 38.96
C LEU A 421 -7.22 1.02 38.39
N ASP A 422 -7.29 -0.18 37.81
CA ASP A 422 -6.13 -0.80 37.17
C ASP A 422 -5.74 -0.05 35.87
N GLU A 423 -6.70 0.62 35.23
CA GLU A 423 -6.46 1.49 34.08
C GLU A 423 -5.58 2.69 34.44
N LEU A 424 -4.50 2.93 33.67
CA LEU A 424 -3.60 4.07 33.89
C LEU A 424 -4.32 5.42 33.80
N TRP A 425 -5.31 5.52 32.91
CA TRP A 425 -6.11 6.73 32.73
C TRP A 425 -7.60 6.44 32.79
N TYR A 426 -8.29 7.23 33.60
CA TYR A 426 -9.69 7.10 33.96
C TYR A 426 -10.25 8.47 34.32
N LYS A 427 -11.58 8.61 34.30
CA LYS A 427 -12.26 9.87 34.63
C LYS A 427 -12.68 9.90 36.09
N CYS A 428 -13.02 11.09 36.56
CA CYS A 428 -13.70 11.29 37.85
C CYS A 428 -15.10 11.83 37.62
N ASP A 429 -16.09 11.23 38.29
CA ASP A 429 -17.46 11.73 38.30
C ASP A 429 -17.64 12.92 39.25
N GLU A 430 -18.88 13.39 39.39
CA GLU A 430 -19.22 14.55 40.24
C GLU A 430 -18.91 14.32 41.73
N GLN A 431 -18.88 13.06 42.15
CA GLN A 431 -18.54 12.62 43.51
C GLN A 431 -17.04 12.31 43.66
N ASN A 432 -16.23 12.64 42.66
CA ASN A 432 -14.79 12.32 42.58
C ASN A 432 -14.51 10.80 42.61
N THR A 433 -15.46 9.98 42.17
CA THR A 433 -15.27 8.54 42.03
C THR A 433 -14.60 8.24 40.68
N PRO A 434 -13.49 7.48 40.67
CA PRO A 434 -12.89 6.98 39.46
C PRO A 434 -13.83 6.11 38.65
N THR A 435 -13.93 6.38 37.35
CA THR A 435 -14.70 5.59 36.39
C THR A 435 -13.86 5.27 35.16
N PRO A 436 -13.82 4.01 34.72
CA PRO A 436 -13.05 3.63 33.54
C PRO A 436 -13.63 4.33 32.31
N LEU A 437 -12.76 4.76 31.41
CA LEU A 437 -13.18 5.35 30.16
C LEU A 437 -13.90 4.29 29.31
N THR A 438 -15.01 4.67 28.67
CA THR A 438 -15.72 3.79 27.73
C THR A 438 -15.61 4.29 26.29
N SER A 439 -15.72 3.38 25.32
CA SER A 439 -15.73 3.73 23.90
C SER A 439 -16.86 4.68 23.51
N ARG A 440 -18.00 4.60 24.21
CA ARG A 440 -19.14 5.50 24.04
C ARG A 440 -18.79 6.92 24.47
N GLU A 441 -18.19 7.07 25.65
CA GLU A 441 -17.81 8.40 26.16
C GLU A 441 -16.75 9.06 25.28
N LEU A 442 -15.74 8.30 24.85
CA LEU A 442 -14.73 8.81 23.95
C LEU A 442 -15.33 9.29 22.62
N ARG A 443 -16.31 8.55 22.09
CA ARG A 443 -17.05 8.95 20.89
C ARG A 443 -17.88 10.22 21.12
N LEU A 444 -18.60 10.31 22.25
CA LEU A 444 -19.41 11.48 22.57
C LEU A 444 -18.55 12.73 22.78
N PHE A 445 -17.40 12.59 23.46
CA PHE A 445 -16.45 13.68 23.62
C PHE A 445 -15.87 14.11 22.27
N MET A 446 -15.36 13.17 21.47
CA MET A 446 -14.79 13.47 20.16
C MET A 446 -15.81 14.14 19.24
N ALA A 447 -17.08 13.74 19.26
CA ALA A 447 -18.12 14.35 18.44
C ALA A 447 -18.41 15.83 18.81
N LYS A 448 -18.11 16.26 20.04
CA LYS A 448 -18.24 17.66 20.46
C LYS A 448 -17.14 18.53 19.87
N VAL A 449 -15.93 17.99 19.74
CA VAL A 449 -14.74 18.71 19.26
C VAL A 449 -14.61 18.57 17.74
N TRP A 450 -14.90 17.39 17.20
CA TRP A 450 -14.82 17.06 15.77
C TRP A 450 -16.08 16.32 15.29
N PRO A 451 -17.15 17.05 14.94
CA PRO A 451 -18.41 16.46 14.53
C PRO A 451 -18.28 15.53 13.32
N GLY A 452 -19.01 14.41 13.34
CA GLY A 452 -19.05 13.44 12.25
C GLY A 452 -17.88 12.44 12.21
N ILE A 453 -16.86 12.63 13.04
CA ILE A 453 -15.69 11.74 13.13
C ILE A 453 -15.77 10.88 14.40
N VAL A 454 -15.32 9.63 14.31
CA VAL A 454 -15.28 8.69 15.43
C VAL A 454 -13.84 8.24 15.76
N PRO A 455 -13.54 7.86 17.02
CA PRO A 455 -12.18 7.47 17.43
C PRO A 455 -11.56 6.35 16.59
N TYR A 456 -12.38 5.45 16.05
CA TYR A 456 -11.89 4.36 15.19
C TYR A 456 -11.22 4.86 13.90
N GLN A 457 -11.55 6.07 13.43
CA GLN A 457 -10.90 6.67 12.27
C GLN A 457 -9.46 7.12 12.58
N LEU A 458 -9.12 7.44 13.83
CA LEU A 458 -7.72 7.71 14.22
C LEU A 458 -6.83 6.47 14.07
N ARG A 459 -7.37 5.27 14.33
CA ARG A 459 -6.67 4.01 14.04
C ARG A 459 -6.48 3.79 12.53
N HIS A 460 -7.44 4.16 11.70
CA HIS A 460 -7.27 4.12 10.24
C HIS A 460 -6.22 5.12 9.77
N PHE A 461 -6.23 6.33 10.34
CA PHE A 461 -5.22 7.36 10.09
C PHE A 461 -3.81 6.85 10.41
N PHE A 462 -3.59 6.25 11.58
CA PHE A 462 -2.30 5.64 11.94
C PHE A 462 -1.81 4.65 10.87
N CYS A 463 -2.66 3.70 10.46
CA CYS A 463 -2.33 2.74 9.41
C CYS A 463 -2.02 3.40 8.06
N HIS A 464 -2.77 4.45 7.71
CA HIS A 464 -2.55 5.23 6.50
C HIS A 464 -1.17 5.90 6.53
N CYS A 465 -0.83 6.57 7.62
CA CYS A 465 0.46 7.22 7.82
C CYS A 465 1.63 6.24 7.75
N ALA A 466 1.47 5.04 8.31
CA ALA A 466 2.51 4.00 8.29
C ALA A 466 2.82 3.53 6.86
N ASN A 467 1.80 3.45 6.02
CA ASN A 467 1.93 3.05 4.62
C ASN A 467 2.37 4.20 3.69
N SER A 468 2.02 5.44 4.04
CA SER A 468 2.41 6.64 3.30
C SER A 468 3.77 7.20 3.71
N HIS A 469 4.41 6.62 4.74
CA HIS A 469 5.68 7.07 5.29
C HIS A 469 6.78 7.12 4.21
N THR A 470 7.34 8.31 4.02
CA THR A 470 8.34 8.63 2.99
C THR A 470 9.75 8.82 3.54
N PHE A 471 9.99 8.62 4.84
CA PHE A 471 11.33 8.79 5.43
C PHE A 471 12.25 7.58 5.13
N SER A 472 13.53 7.73 5.46
CA SER A 472 14.65 6.86 5.08
C SER A 472 14.47 5.38 5.44
N GLU A 473 13.74 5.08 6.52
CA GLU A 473 13.51 3.71 6.98
C GLU A 473 12.08 3.25 6.64
N LYS A 474 11.93 2.71 5.44
CA LYS A 474 10.65 2.22 4.95
C LYS A 474 10.08 1.11 5.85
N LEU A 475 8.85 1.31 6.33
CA LEU A 475 8.05 0.23 6.91
C LEU A 475 7.55 -0.72 5.82
N PHE A 476 7.64 -2.03 6.09
CA PHE A 476 7.04 -3.06 5.25
C PHE A 476 5.64 -3.39 5.76
N ASP A 477 4.83 -4.05 4.92
CA ASP A 477 3.47 -4.48 5.28
C ASP A 477 3.44 -5.28 6.60
N GLN A 478 4.47 -6.10 6.85
CA GLN A 478 4.60 -6.89 8.08
C GLN A 478 4.79 -6.03 9.33
N ASP A 479 5.56 -4.94 9.23
CA ASP A 479 5.77 -4.02 10.36
C ASP A 479 4.48 -3.26 10.65
N ILE A 480 3.77 -2.82 9.60
CA ILE A 480 2.45 -2.18 9.75
C ILE A 480 1.45 -3.15 10.39
N ASP A 481 1.42 -4.41 9.96
CA ASP A 481 0.54 -5.41 10.55
C ASP A 481 0.88 -5.73 12.02
N ARG A 482 2.16 -5.69 12.39
CA ARG A 482 2.62 -5.80 13.77
C ARG A 482 2.15 -4.61 14.61
N LEU A 483 2.36 -3.39 14.11
CA LEU A 483 1.89 -2.15 14.72
C LEU A 483 0.35 -2.05 14.78
N MET A 484 -0.37 -2.74 13.89
CA MET A 484 -1.83 -2.75 13.88
C MET A 484 -2.45 -3.93 14.63
N GLY A 485 -1.71 -5.02 14.87
CA GLY A 485 -2.26 -6.21 15.52
C GLY A 485 -3.19 -6.97 14.59
N HIS A 486 -2.71 -7.21 13.37
CA HIS A 486 -3.34 -8.09 12.39
C HIS A 486 -2.79 -9.52 12.54
N GLU A 487 -3.60 -10.50 12.11
CA GLU A 487 -3.39 -11.93 12.39
C GLU A 487 -2.00 -12.45 11.97
N ASN A 488 -1.49 -13.40 12.77
CA ASN A 488 -0.20 -14.12 12.70
C ASN A 488 1.09 -13.41 13.14
N LEU A 489 1.16 -12.07 13.15
CA LEU A 489 2.40 -11.36 13.55
C LEU A 489 2.21 -10.39 14.72
N GLY A 490 1.02 -9.76 14.85
CA GLY A 490 0.78 -8.74 15.90
C GLY A 490 -0.27 -9.11 16.95
N GLU A 491 -1.01 -10.20 16.81
CA GLU A 491 -2.14 -10.53 17.69
C GLU A 491 -1.80 -11.38 18.93
N ARG A 492 -0.64 -12.04 18.98
CA ARG A 492 -0.27 -12.93 20.10
C ARG A 492 1.18 -12.70 20.54
N LEU A 493 1.37 -12.55 21.85
CA LEU A 493 2.69 -12.60 22.46
C LEU A 493 3.40 -13.93 22.11
N GLY A 494 4.66 -13.86 21.69
CA GLY A 494 5.51 -15.04 21.46
C GLY A 494 5.38 -15.71 20.09
N SER A 495 4.49 -15.25 19.19
CA SER A 495 4.40 -15.80 17.82
C SER A 495 5.36 -15.16 16.83
N ASP A 496 6.16 -14.18 17.25
CA ASP A 496 6.94 -13.32 16.37
C ASP A 496 8.34 -13.06 16.93
N MET A 497 9.36 -13.12 16.06
CA MET A 497 10.73 -12.70 16.38
C MET A 497 10.98 -11.35 15.73
N LEU A 498 11.10 -10.31 16.55
CA LEU A 498 11.43 -8.98 16.08
C LEU A 498 12.93 -8.76 16.10
N PHE A 499 13.54 -8.64 14.92
CA PHE A 499 14.95 -8.28 14.80
C PHE A 499 15.18 -6.82 15.24
N PRO A 500 16.30 -6.49 15.92
CA PRO A 500 16.59 -5.14 16.39
C PRO A 500 16.45 -4.06 15.31
N ALA A 501 17.04 -4.27 14.13
CA ALA A 501 16.93 -3.31 13.03
C ALA A 501 15.49 -3.02 12.55
N ARG A 502 14.55 -3.98 12.73
CA ARG A 502 13.12 -3.74 12.43
C ARG A 502 12.44 -3.01 13.58
N PHE A 503 12.82 -3.29 14.82
CA PHE A 503 12.37 -2.53 15.97
C PHE A 503 12.74 -1.06 15.82
N ASP A 504 14.00 -0.77 15.50
CA ASP A 504 14.52 0.59 15.33
C ASP A 504 13.76 1.32 14.22
N ALA A 505 13.52 0.67 13.07
CA ALA A 505 12.73 1.25 11.99
C ALA A 505 11.28 1.57 12.38
N MET A 506 10.62 0.69 13.14
CA MET A 506 9.27 0.97 13.67
C MET A 506 9.29 2.09 14.69
N LYS A 507 10.28 2.11 15.60
CA LYS A 507 10.41 3.14 16.64
C LYS A 507 10.68 4.51 16.02
N SER A 508 11.60 4.59 15.06
CA SER A 508 11.89 5.77 14.26
C SER A 508 10.64 6.32 13.57
N TYR A 509 9.86 5.45 12.92
CA TYR A 509 8.56 5.82 12.37
C TYR A 509 7.61 6.39 13.44
N LEU A 510 7.45 5.72 14.57
CA LEU A 510 6.54 6.15 15.63
C LEU A 510 6.95 7.52 16.20
N ASN A 511 8.26 7.77 16.33
CA ASN A 511 8.80 9.06 16.77
C ASN A 511 8.62 10.18 15.73
N SER A 512 8.46 9.86 14.45
CA SER A 512 8.13 10.86 13.41
C SER A 512 6.67 11.33 13.43
N LEU A 513 5.75 10.54 14.02
CA LEU A 513 4.31 10.86 14.00
C LEU A 513 3.95 12.14 14.79
N PRO A 514 4.46 12.36 16.01
CA PRO A 514 4.23 13.61 16.73
C PRO A 514 4.68 14.85 15.95
N GLU A 515 5.85 14.79 15.31
CA GLU A 515 6.38 15.89 14.49
C GLU A 515 5.50 16.14 13.27
N ARG A 516 5.11 15.08 12.56
CA ARG A 516 4.20 15.15 11.39
C ARG A 516 2.85 15.80 11.74
N LEU A 517 2.36 15.57 12.95
CA LEU A 517 1.10 16.10 13.45
C LEU A 517 1.25 17.48 14.15
N GLY A 518 2.47 17.99 14.30
CA GLY A 518 2.74 19.22 15.03
C GLY A 518 2.29 19.17 16.50
N LEU A 519 2.40 17.99 17.14
CA LEU A 519 1.95 17.81 18.52
C LEU A 519 2.84 18.59 19.48
N LYS A 520 2.20 19.36 20.37
CA LYS A 520 2.89 20.08 21.44
C LYS A 520 2.88 19.23 22.71
N ALA A 521 4.02 19.19 23.40
CA ALA A 521 4.08 18.65 24.75
C ALA A 521 3.21 19.51 25.66
N LEU A 522 2.44 18.86 26.55
CA LEU A 522 1.67 19.55 27.56
C LEU A 522 2.31 19.35 28.93
N THR A 523 2.69 20.46 29.58
CA THR A 523 3.11 20.45 30.98
C THR A 523 1.85 20.51 31.84
N TYR A 524 1.56 19.41 32.54
CA TYR A 524 0.32 19.28 33.29
C TYR A 524 0.41 19.76 34.76
N VAL A 525 1.63 19.95 35.28
CA VAL A 525 1.91 20.36 36.67
C VAL A 525 2.96 21.44 36.71
#